data_AF-A0A6N6W2P3-F1
#
_entry.id   AF-A0A6N6W2P3-F1
#
_cell.length_a   1.000
_cell.length_b   1.000
_cell.length_c   1.000
_cell.angle_alpha   90.00
_cell.angle_beta   90.00
_cell.angle_gamma   90.00
#
_symmetry.space_group_name_H-M   'P 1'
#
loop_
_entity.id
_entity.type
_entity.pdbx_description
1 polymer ?
#
loop_
_entity_poly.entity_id
_entity_poly.type
_entity_poly.pdbx_seq_one_letter_code
_entity_poly.pdbx_strand_id
1 'polypeptide(L)'
;MAGQFKRIVEVRRRREQSLQRVLAEMRDARDAQQKELCKAERRIRDQEQGLAAYWSALMKGLGDGLDYQAFQAALVWRETLQARLQAEQQMVPQYVVALEKAEAKVARAADDVKDANRSLRNIEEQYKREREADALLAELLAEAEADEFVETLPPKGRN
;
A
#
# COMPACT_ATOMS: atom_id res chain seq x y z
N MET A 1 19.27 -19.42 26.24
CA MET A 1 18.25 -18.38 26.03
C MET A 1 18.62 -17.47 24.85
N ALA A 2 19.84 -16.94 24.76
CA ALA A 2 20.33 -16.05 23.70
C ALA A 2 20.09 -16.46 22.21
N GLY A 3 20.03 -17.77 21.89
CA GLY A 3 19.77 -18.26 20.53
C GLY A 3 18.29 -18.21 20.10
N GLN A 4 17.36 -18.22 21.05
CA GLN A 4 15.91 -18.22 20.77
C GLN A 4 15.42 -16.82 20.38
N PHE A 5 15.85 -15.77 21.09
CA PHE A 5 15.49 -14.38 20.76
C PHE A 5 16.03 -13.92 19.41
N LYS A 6 17.28 -14.28 19.06
CA LYS A 6 17.84 -14.01 17.73
C LYS A 6 16.95 -14.59 16.62
N ARG A 7 16.48 -15.84 16.79
CA ARG A 7 15.58 -16.49 15.83
C ARG A 7 14.21 -15.80 15.76
N ILE A 8 13.67 -15.34 16.89
CA ILE A 8 12.41 -14.60 16.93
C ILE A 8 12.53 -13.27 16.19
N VAL A 9 13.59 -12.51 16.41
CA VAL A 9 13.87 -11.24 15.69
C VAL A 9 13.97 -11.48 14.19
N GLU A 10 14.71 -12.50 13.74
CA GLU A 10 14.82 -12.83 12.32
C GLU A 10 13.46 -13.18 11.68
N VAL A 11 12.63 -13.98 12.36
CA VAL A 11 11.29 -14.32 11.88
C VAL A 11 10.40 -13.08 11.78
N ARG A 12 10.47 -12.18 12.78
CA ARG A 12 9.69 -10.94 12.81
C ARG A 12 10.12 -9.97 11.71
N ARG A 13 11.42 -9.83 11.46
CA ARG A 13 11.97 -9.02 10.36
C ARG A 13 11.55 -9.58 8.98
N ARG A 14 11.55 -10.90 8.79
CA ARG A 14 11.02 -11.51 7.56
C ARG A 14 9.53 -11.23 7.37
N ARG A 15 8.74 -11.31 8.45
CA ARG A 15 7.30 -11.00 8.42
C ARG A 15 7.05 -9.52 8.06
N GLU A 16 7.78 -8.60 8.66
CA GLU A 16 7.73 -7.17 8.33
C GLU A 16 8.03 -6.93 6.85
N GLN A 17 9.13 -7.49 6.33
CA GLN A 17 9.48 -7.38 4.90
C GLN A 17 8.39 -7.96 3.99
N SER A 18 7.78 -9.09 4.37
CA SER A 18 6.68 -9.68 3.62
C SER A 18 5.46 -8.76 3.61
N LEU A 19 5.09 -8.16 4.73
CA LEU A 19 3.96 -7.24 4.82
C LEU A 19 4.22 -5.94 4.06
N GLN A 20 5.45 -5.45 4.03
CA GLN A 20 5.84 -4.30 3.21
C GLN A 20 5.67 -4.57 1.72
N ARG A 21 6.02 -5.78 1.26
CA ARG A 21 5.77 -6.20 -0.14
C ARG A 21 4.27 -6.23 -0.45
N VAL A 22 3.47 -6.82 0.43
CA VAL A 22 2.01 -6.84 0.27
C VAL A 22 1.45 -5.41 0.23
N LEU A 23 1.92 -4.51 1.09
CA LEU A 23 1.50 -3.10 1.07
C LEU A 23 1.86 -2.42 -0.25
N ALA A 24 3.04 -2.69 -0.81
CA ALA A 24 3.44 -2.17 -2.12
C ALA A 24 2.51 -2.69 -3.24
N GLU A 25 2.25 -3.99 -3.28
CA GLU A 25 1.33 -4.60 -4.26
C GLU A 25 -0.09 -4.02 -4.16
N MET A 26 -0.58 -3.78 -2.94
CA MET A 26 -1.90 -3.17 -2.73
C MET A 26 -1.95 -1.71 -3.18
N ARG A 27 -0.85 -0.96 -3.02
CA ARG A 27 -0.73 0.42 -3.53
C ARG A 27 -0.74 0.43 -5.06
N ASP A 28 0.01 -0.46 -5.68
CA ASP A 28 0.03 -0.60 -7.15
C ASP A 28 -1.36 -0.95 -7.68
N ALA A 29 -2.07 -1.86 -7.01
CA ALA A 29 -3.45 -2.19 -7.35
C ALA A 29 -4.40 -0.99 -7.21
N ARG A 30 -4.26 -0.19 -6.14
CA ARG A 30 -5.04 1.05 -5.94
C ARG A 30 -4.77 2.07 -7.04
N ASP A 31 -3.50 2.26 -7.40
CA ASP A 31 -3.11 3.18 -8.47
C ASP A 31 -3.60 2.71 -9.85
N ALA A 32 -3.68 1.39 -10.08
CA ALA A 32 -4.31 0.83 -11.27
C ALA A 32 -5.82 1.16 -11.33
N GLN A 33 -6.55 1.01 -10.21
CA GLN A 33 -7.97 1.40 -10.16
C GLN A 33 -8.17 2.91 -10.37
N GLN A 34 -7.29 3.73 -9.78
CA GLN A 34 -7.31 5.18 -10.00
C GLN A 34 -7.14 5.53 -11.48
N LYS A 35 -6.21 4.87 -12.18
CA LYS A 35 -6.00 5.07 -13.61
C LYS A 35 -7.23 4.67 -14.43
N GLU A 36 -7.91 3.59 -14.09
CA GLU A 36 -9.14 3.18 -14.79
C GLU A 36 -10.27 4.20 -14.59
N LEU A 37 -10.45 4.73 -13.37
CA LEU A 37 -11.41 5.82 -13.12
C LEU A 37 -11.08 7.06 -13.96
N CYS A 38 -9.82 7.51 -13.95
CA CYS A 38 -9.40 8.68 -14.74
C CYS A 38 -9.59 8.46 -16.25
N LYS A 39 -9.35 7.24 -16.76
CA LYS A 39 -9.63 6.90 -18.17
C LYS A 39 -11.13 6.96 -18.47
N ALA A 40 -11.97 6.42 -17.59
CA ALA A 40 -13.43 6.45 -17.76
C ALA A 40 -13.96 7.89 -17.79
N GLU A 41 -13.54 8.72 -16.84
CA GLU A 41 -13.90 10.14 -16.80
C GLU A 41 -13.45 10.90 -18.05
N ARG A 42 -12.24 10.60 -18.55
CA ARG A 42 -11.74 11.20 -19.78
C ARG A 42 -12.58 10.78 -20.99
N ARG A 43 -12.92 9.50 -21.11
CA ARG A 43 -13.80 9.01 -22.19
C ARG A 43 -15.15 9.72 -22.19
N ILE A 44 -15.73 9.93 -21.01
CA ILE A 44 -17.00 10.66 -20.85
C ILE A 44 -16.87 12.10 -21.33
N ARG A 45 -15.83 12.82 -20.88
CA ARG A 45 -15.59 14.20 -21.34
C ARG A 45 -15.36 14.28 -22.85
N ASP A 46 -14.61 13.36 -23.42
CA ASP A 46 -14.35 13.30 -24.86
C ASP A 46 -15.65 13.02 -25.63
N GLN A 47 -16.52 12.14 -25.12
CA GLN A 47 -17.84 11.89 -25.70
C GLN A 47 -18.80 13.07 -25.58
N GLU A 48 -18.81 13.78 -24.44
CA GLU A 48 -19.59 15.00 -24.22
C GLU A 48 -19.19 16.10 -25.21
N GLN A 49 -17.88 16.31 -25.38
CA GLN A 49 -17.35 17.26 -26.36
C GLN A 49 -17.70 16.84 -27.79
N GLY A 50 -17.57 15.55 -28.11
CA GLY A 50 -17.95 15.02 -29.42
C GLY A 50 -19.44 15.22 -29.72
N LEU A 51 -20.31 15.00 -28.74
CA LEU A 51 -21.76 15.21 -28.87
C LEU A 51 -22.12 16.69 -29.02
N ALA A 52 -21.45 17.58 -28.27
CA ALA A 52 -21.62 19.03 -28.40
C ALA A 52 -21.16 19.53 -29.79
N ALA A 53 -20.01 19.07 -30.27
CA ALA A 53 -19.49 19.40 -31.60
C ALA A 53 -20.41 18.89 -32.71
N TYR A 54 -20.89 17.64 -32.57
CA TYR A 54 -21.87 17.06 -33.49
C TYR A 54 -23.17 17.87 -33.54
N TRP A 55 -23.70 18.27 -32.38
CA TRP A 55 -24.91 19.08 -32.31
C TRP A 55 -24.72 20.45 -32.96
N SER A 56 -23.60 21.11 -32.70
CA SER A 56 -23.27 22.39 -33.34
C SER A 56 -23.20 22.27 -34.86
N ALA A 57 -22.55 21.22 -35.38
CA ALA A 57 -22.47 20.94 -36.81
C ALA A 57 -23.84 20.67 -37.43
N LEU A 58 -24.70 19.91 -36.74
CA LEU A 58 -26.06 19.61 -37.19
C LEU A 58 -26.92 20.89 -37.27
N MET A 59 -26.86 21.74 -36.24
CA MET A 59 -27.59 23.01 -36.21
C MET A 59 -27.12 23.97 -37.30
N LYS A 60 -25.80 24.02 -37.55
CA LYS A 60 -25.24 24.78 -38.67
C LYS A 60 -25.74 24.24 -40.01
N GLY A 61 -25.65 22.93 -40.22
CA GLY A 61 -26.14 22.29 -41.45
C GLY A 61 -27.62 22.60 -41.71
N LEU A 62 -28.46 22.58 -40.66
CA LEU A 62 -29.87 22.97 -40.78
C LEU A 62 -30.03 24.42 -41.24
N GLY A 63 -29.22 25.34 -40.71
CA GLY A 63 -29.18 26.75 -41.16
C GLY A 63 -28.69 26.92 -42.60
N ASP A 64 -27.81 26.02 -43.05
CA ASP A 64 -27.24 26.01 -44.41
C ASP A 64 -28.12 25.25 -45.43
N GLY A 65 -29.30 24.76 -45.03
CA GLY A 65 -30.27 24.12 -45.91
C GLY A 65 -30.21 22.58 -45.97
N LEU A 66 -29.75 21.92 -44.91
CA LEU A 66 -29.81 20.46 -44.76
C LEU A 66 -31.23 19.94 -45.00
N ASP A 67 -31.34 18.85 -45.77
CA ASP A 67 -32.63 18.24 -46.04
C ASP A 67 -33.27 17.65 -44.77
N TYR A 68 -34.60 17.61 -44.74
CA TYR A 68 -35.35 17.17 -43.57
C TYR A 68 -35.11 15.69 -43.20
N GLN A 69 -34.96 14.80 -44.18
CA GLN A 69 -34.64 13.38 -43.93
C GLN A 69 -33.22 13.23 -43.36
N ALA A 70 -32.23 13.95 -43.88
CA ALA A 70 -30.89 13.97 -43.30
C ALA A 70 -30.89 14.51 -41.87
N PHE A 71 -31.68 15.55 -41.59
CA PHE A 71 -31.85 16.06 -40.23
C PHE A 71 -32.48 15.03 -39.29
N GLN A 72 -33.55 14.35 -39.72
CA GLN A 72 -34.17 13.26 -38.94
C GLN A 72 -33.19 12.11 -38.67
N ALA A 73 -32.43 11.66 -39.67
CA ALA A 73 -31.43 10.62 -39.50
C ALA A 73 -30.33 11.05 -38.51
N ALA A 74 -29.91 12.31 -38.57
CA ALA A 74 -28.94 12.87 -37.65
C ALA A 74 -29.45 12.97 -36.20
N LEU A 75 -30.75 13.18 -35.98
CA LEU A 75 -31.37 13.14 -34.65
C LEU A 75 -31.34 11.73 -34.05
N VAL A 76 -31.68 10.70 -34.83
CA VAL A 76 -31.61 9.30 -34.37
C VAL A 76 -30.18 8.91 -34.00
N TRP A 77 -29.19 9.36 -34.80
CA TRP A 77 -27.80 9.13 -34.48
C TRP A 77 -27.37 9.84 -33.19
N ARG A 78 -27.85 11.06 -32.94
CA ARG A 78 -27.62 11.78 -31.68
C ARG A 78 -28.11 10.98 -30.48
N GLU A 79 -29.32 10.44 -30.55
CA GLU A 79 -29.89 9.62 -29.46
C GLU A 79 -29.01 8.39 -29.18
N THR A 80 -28.46 7.78 -30.24
CA THR A 80 -27.51 6.67 -30.10
C THR A 80 -26.23 7.08 -29.38
N LEU A 81 -25.66 8.26 -29.71
CA LEU A 81 -24.49 8.80 -29.02
C LEU A 81 -24.80 9.16 -27.56
N GLN A 82 -25.97 9.75 -27.30
CA GLN A 82 -26.45 10.09 -25.96
C GLN A 82 -26.61 8.83 -25.09
N ALA A 83 -27.18 7.76 -25.64
CA ALA A 83 -27.34 6.49 -24.94
C ALA A 83 -25.99 5.85 -24.59
N ARG A 84 -25.00 5.92 -25.50
CA ARG A 84 -23.63 5.46 -25.23
C ARG A 84 -22.96 6.25 -24.10
N LEU A 85 -23.11 7.57 -24.12
CA LEU A 85 -22.61 8.44 -23.05
C LEU A 85 -23.24 8.10 -21.69
N GLN A 86 -24.56 7.90 -21.66
CA GLN A 86 -25.26 7.49 -20.44
C GLN A 86 -24.78 6.13 -19.93
N ALA A 87 -24.55 5.16 -20.82
CA ALA A 87 -24.03 3.86 -20.43
C ALA A 87 -22.63 3.96 -19.81
N GLU A 88 -21.72 4.77 -20.39
CA GLU A 88 -20.39 5.00 -19.79
C GLU A 88 -20.49 5.74 -18.44
N GLN A 89 -21.37 6.74 -18.33
CA GLN A 89 -21.61 7.45 -17.07
C GLN A 89 -22.13 6.50 -15.97
N GLN A 90 -22.98 5.53 -16.30
CA GLN A 90 -23.47 4.50 -15.37
C GLN A 90 -22.37 3.55 -14.87
N MET A 91 -21.24 3.45 -15.58
CA MET A 91 -20.10 2.64 -15.16
C MET A 91 -19.18 3.37 -14.16
N VAL A 92 -19.20 4.70 -14.11
CA VAL A 92 -18.34 5.51 -13.20
C VAL A 92 -18.47 5.09 -11.73
N PRO A 93 -19.68 4.91 -11.16
CA PRO A 93 -19.82 4.45 -9.78
C PRO A 93 -19.14 3.11 -9.51
N GLN A 94 -19.06 2.22 -10.51
CA GLN A 94 -18.40 0.92 -10.35
C GLN A 94 -16.88 1.09 -10.18
N TYR A 95 -16.26 2.00 -10.94
CA TYR A 95 -14.84 2.33 -10.80
C TYR A 95 -14.56 3.03 -9.47
N VAL A 96 -15.45 3.91 -9.01
CA VAL A 96 -15.33 4.56 -7.69
C VAL A 96 -15.37 3.53 -6.56
N VAL A 97 -16.37 2.63 -6.56
CA VAL A 97 -16.47 1.57 -5.54
C VAL A 97 -15.27 0.63 -5.59
N ALA A 98 -14.72 0.34 -6.78
CA ALA A 98 -13.51 -0.47 -6.92
C ALA A 98 -12.29 0.22 -6.30
N LEU A 99 -12.14 1.53 -6.50
CA LEU A 99 -11.09 2.34 -5.91
C LEU A 99 -11.22 2.40 -4.38
N GLU A 100 -12.40 2.70 -3.85
CA GLU A 100 -12.65 2.74 -2.39
C GLU A 100 -12.30 1.40 -1.72
N LYS A 101 -12.66 0.27 -2.35
CA LYS A 101 -12.29 -1.06 -1.88
C LYS A 101 -10.78 -1.27 -1.88
N ALA A 102 -10.07 -0.77 -2.90
CA ALA A 102 -8.62 -0.86 -2.97
C ALA A 102 -7.96 0.02 -1.89
N GLU A 103 -8.45 1.23 -1.66
CA GLU A 103 -7.98 2.13 -0.60
C GLU A 103 -8.18 1.52 0.79
N ALA A 104 -9.34 0.92 1.06
CA ALA A 104 -9.61 0.21 2.31
C ALA A 104 -8.62 -0.96 2.53
N LYS A 105 -8.23 -1.68 1.47
CA LYS A 105 -7.21 -2.73 1.56
C LYS A 105 -5.83 -2.17 1.85
N VAL A 106 -5.45 -1.05 1.22
CA VAL A 106 -4.18 -0.36 1.49
C VAL A 106 -4.13 0.12 2.93
N ALA A 107 -5.22 0.69 3.46
CA ALA A 107 -5.29 1.14 4.85
C ALA A 107 -5.05 -0.02 5.83
N ARG A 108 -5.76 -1.14 5.65
CA ARG A 108 -5.58 -2.35 6.46
C ARG A 108 -4.15 -2.89 6.40
N ALA A 109 -3.57 -3.00 5.19
CA ALA A 109 -2.20 -3.45 5.03
C ALA A 109 -1.17 -2.50 5.68
N ALA A 110 -1.45 -1.19 5.68
CA ALA A 110 -0.60 -0.21 6.34
C ALA A 110 -0.64 -0.35 7.87
N ASP A 111 -1.82 -0.61 8.43
CA ASP A 111 -1.99 -0.90 9.86
C ASP A 111 -1.27 -2.19 10.24
N ASP A 112 -1.39 -3.26 9.44
CA ASP A 112 -0.67 -4.52 9.66
C ASP A 112 0.87 -4.33 9.69
N VAL A 113 1.40 -3.50 8.77
CA VAL A 113 2.84 -3.15 8.75
C VAL A 113 3.23 -2.36 9.99
N LYS A 114 2.39 -1.42 10.43
CA LYS A 114 2.63 -0.61 11.63
C LYS A 114 2.66 -1.48 12.89
N ASP A 115 1.75 -2.43 13.01
CA ASP A 115 1.69 -3.37 14.13
C ASP A 115 2.87 -4.34 14.13
N ALA A 116 3.27 -4.84 12.95
CA ALA A 116 4.46 -5.66 12.80
C ALA A 116 5.73 -4.91 13.20
N ASN A 117 5.87 -3.64 12.78
CA ASN A 117 6.99 -2.78 13.16
C ASN A 117 7.06 -2.53 14.66
N ARG A 118 5.91 -2.24 15.29
CA ARG A 118 5.84 -2.07 16.75
C ARG A 118 6.26 -3.34 17.47
N SER A 119 5.76 -4.50 17.03
CA SER A 119 6.11 -5.80 17.61
C SER A 119 7.60 -6.11 17.45
N LEU A 120 8.21 -5.79 16.30
CA LEU A 120 9.63 -6.00 16.06
C LEU A 120 10.48 -5.14 17.00
N ARG A 121 10.19 -3.85 17.11
CA ARG A 121 10.91 -2.92 18.01
C ARG A 121 10.89 -3.40 19.46
N ASN A 122 9.72 -3.80 19.96
CA ASN A 122 9.61 -4.29 21.34
C ASN A 122 10.48 -5.53 21.60
N ILE A 123 10.57 -6.44 20.63
CA ILE A 123 11.39 -7.65 20.75
C ILE A 123 12.88 -7.32 20.60
N GLU A 124 13.25 -6.41 19.71
CA GLU A 124 14.64 -5.94 19.57
C GLU A 124 15.12 -5.25 20.85
N GLU A 125 14.27 -4.45 21.50
CA GLU A 125 14.57 -3.84 22.81
C GLU A 125 14.74 -4.89 23.92
N GLN A 126 13.86 -5.90 23.98
CA GLN A 126 13.99 -7.00 24.94
C GLN A 126 15.29 -7.78 24.73
N TYR A 127 15.63 -8.09 23.47
CA TYR A 127 16.87 -8.78 23.12
C TYR A 127 18.11 -7.97 23.50
N LYS A 128 18.05 -6.65 23.34
CA LYS A 128 19.14 -5.75 23.77
C LYS A 128 19.36 -5.80 25.28
N ARG A 129 18.27 -5.72 26.06
CA ARG A 129 18.33 -5.80 27.54
C ARG A 129 18.87 -7.14 28.02
N GLU A 130 18.46 -8.25 27.40
CA GLU A 130 18.97 -9.59 27.75
C GLU A 130 20.48 -9.69 27.47
N ARG A 131 20.95 -9.15 26.34
CA ARG A 131 22.39 -9.11 26.03
C ARG A 131 23.21 -8.26 27.00
N GLU A 132 22.67 -7.12 27.42
CA GLU A 132 23.33 -6.27 28.42
C GLU A 132 23.39 -6.98 29.78
N ALA A 133 22.32 -7.68 30.18
CA ALA A 133 22.30 -8.49 31.40
C ALA A 133 23.28 -9.67 31.35
N ASP A 134 23.33 -10.41 30.24
CA ASP A 134 24.27 -11.52 30.03
C ASP A 134 25.74 -11.03 30.08
N ALA A 135 26.03 -9.84 29.54
CA ALA A 135 27.36 -9.25 29.57
C ALA A 135 27.78 -8.85 31.00
N LEU A 136 26.89 -8.19 31.75
CA LEU A 136 27.13 -7.86 33.16
C LEU A 136 27.35 -9.11 34.02
N LEU A 137 26.58 -10.17 33.78
CA LEU A 137 26.73 -11.43 34.51
C LEU A 137 28.07 -12.11 34.19
N ALA A 138 28.53 -12.05 32.95
CA ALA A 138 29.85 -12.55 32.57
C ALA A 138 30.99 -11.73 33.20
N GLU A 139 30.86 -10.40 33.28
CA GLU A 139 31.83 -9.53 33.99
C GLU A 139 31.89 -9.87 35.48
N LEU A 140 30.74 -10.01 36.14
CA LEU A 140 30.66 -10.37 37.56
C LEU A 140 31.23 -11.77 37.85
N LEU A 141 31.00 -12.75 36.97
CA LEU A 141 31.60 -14.07 37.11
C LEU A 141 33.12 -14.01 36.93
N ALA A 142 33.61 -13.23 35.97
CA ALA A 142 35.05 -13.06 35.76
C ALA A 142 35.73 -12.35 36.94
N GLU A 143 35.07 -11.36 37.56
CA GLU A 143 35.55 -10.72 38.80
C GLU A 143 35.55 -11.71 39.97
N ALA A 144 34.48 -12.49 40.16
CA ALA A 144 34.41 -13.50 41.20
C ALA A 144 35.46 -14.62 41.03
N GLU A 145 35.69 -15.11 39.81
CA GLU A 145 36.74 -16.08 39.50
C GLU A 145 38.14 -15.50 39.76
N ALA A 146 38.36 -14.21 39.50
CA ALA A 146 39.62 -13.54 39.79
C ALA A 146 39.89 -13.43 41.30
N ASP A 147 38.86 -13.13 42.11
CA ASP A 147 38.97 -13.01 43.57
C ASP A 147 39.18 -14.39 44.24
N GLU A 148 38.51 -15.44 43.77
CA GLU A 148 38.66 -16.81 44.29
C GLU A 148 40.06 -17.40 44.00
N PHE A 149 40.69 -16.96 42.90
CA PHE A 149 42.07 -17.33 42.56
C PHE A 149 43.12 -16.66 43.48
N VAL A 150 42.81 -15.51 44.06
CA VAL A 150 43.69 -14.80 45.01
C VAL A 150 43.65 -15.46 46.40
N GLU A 151 42.49 -15.96 46.85
CA GLU A 151 42.35 -16.64 48.15
C GLU A 151 42.90 -18.08 48.19
N THR A 152 43.08 -18.74 47.04
CA THR A 152 43.57 -20.13 46.95
C THR A 152 45.08 -20.27 46.73
N LEU A 153 45.83 -19.16 46.69
CA LEU A 153 47.30 -19.19 46.62
C LEU A 153 47.89 -19.71 47.94
N PRO A 154 48.72 -20.79 47.93
CA PRO A 154 49.36 -21.26 49.15
C PRO A 154 50.23 -20.15 49.75
N PRO A 155 50.25 -19.99 51.09
CA PRO A 155 50.99 -18.91 51.72
C PRO A 155 52.45 -19.00 51.29
N LYS A 156 52.97 -17.90 50.72
CA LYS A 156 54.40 -17.77 50.38
C LYS A 156 55.21 -18.16 51.62
N GLY A 157 55.87 -19.31 51.54
CA GLY A 157 56.83 -19.76 52.53
C GLY A 157 57.86 -18.66 52.75
N ARG A 158 57.88 -18.11 53.96
CA ARG A 158 58.95 -17.24 54.44
C ARG A 158 60.18 -18.13 54.66
N ASN A 159 61.22 -17.93 53.84
CA ASN A 159 62.59 -18.27 54.23
C ASN A 159 63.07 -17.31 55.30
#